data_AF-A0A927YVE9-F1
#
_entry.id   AF-A0A927YVE9-F1
#
_cell.length_a   1.000
_cell.length_b   1.000
_cell.length_c   1.000
_cell.angle_alpha   90.00
_cell.angle_beta   90.00
_cell.angle_gamma   90.00
#
_symmetry.space_group_name_H-M   'P 1'
#
loop_
_entity.id
_entity.type
_entity.pdbx_description
1 polymer ?
#
loop_
_entity_poly.entity_id
_entity_poly.type
_entity_poly.pdbx_seq_one_letter_code
_entity_poly.pdbx_strand_id
1 'polypeptide(L)'
;MMKKYLWIEDRKDKSGYIFWQTFMGQLCPEIEVESKKNNSELVKAVKSLKDTENRYIIVFDNSFDNLQVAMEQKLLRKYASDKSNVVLVDIICFEYILLEFKNLIEWIYAPDDEFLVKRKKAIDAREKLVKSIHSGEANYKDIRELVEYNENVDNYNVEQLSARILFDLTRNTGFEVSKSSVGECWIKSCCEWEGKMPDDICGLDASRLSLKDKMKQICEGTSLMKQFQNIGLEVAL
;
A
#
# COMPACT_ATOMS: atom_id res chain seq x y z
N MET A 1 -11.33 5.23 28.24
CA MET A 1 -10.12 4.62 27.64
C MET A 1 -9.83 5.37 26.37
N MET A 2 -8.62 5.91 26.20
CA MET A 2 -8.24 6.63 24.98
C MET A 2 -8.29 5.67 23.80
N LYS A 3 -9.13 5.95 22.79
CA LYS A 3 -9.17 5.17 21.57
C LYS A 3 -8.10 5.63 20.59
N LYS A 4 -7.73 4.74 19.68
CA LYS A 4 -6.84 5.03 18.56
C LYS A 4 -7.58 4.75 17.25
N TYR A 5 -7.48 5.67 16.31
CA TYR A 5 -8.11 5.58 15.01
C TYR A 5 -7.07 5.64 13.89
N LEU A 6 -7.23 4.82 12.86
CA LEU A 6 -6.57 4.98 11.57
C LEU A 6 -7.58 5.55 10.59
N TRP A 7 -7.37 6.77 10.11
CA TRP A 7 -8.20 7.37 9.09
C TRP A 7 -7.52 7.26 7.74
N ILE A 8 -8.27 6.75 6.77
CA ILE A 8 -7.83 6.54 5.39
C ILE A 8 -8.83 7.14 4.42
N GLU A 9 -8.36 7.54 3.26
CA GLU A 9 -9.13 8.03 2.12
C GLU A 9 -9.92 6.91 1.42
N ASP A 10 -9.45 5.67 1.44
CA ASP A 10 -10.11 4.54 0.80
C ASP A 10 -11.58 4.42 1.17
N ARG A 11 -12.42 4.06 0.18
CA ARG A 11 -13.83 3.74 0.43
C ARG A 11 -13.96 2.36 1.08
N LYS A 12 -14.97 2.20 1.94
CA LYS A 12 -15.39 0.88 2.42
C LYS A 12 -15.57 -0.08 1.25
N ASP A 13 -15.21 -1.35 1.47
CA ASP A 13 -15.30 -2.45 0.51
C ASP A 13 -14.39 -2.29 -0.74
N LYS A 14 -13.38 -1.41 -0.69
CA LYS A 14 -12.31 -1.33 -1.70
C LYS A 14 -11.02 -1.95 -1.19
N SER A 15 -10.12 -2.26 -2.12
CA SER A 15 -8.88 -2.98 -1.89
C SER A 15 -8.05 -2.36 -0.76
N GLY A 16 -7.81 -1.06 -0.79
CA GLY A 16 -7.06 -0.36 0.25
C GLY A 16 -7.72 -0.41 1.63
N TYR A 17 -9.04 -0.21 1.72
CA TYR A 17 -9.76 -0.34 3.01
C TYR A 17 -9.67 -1.76 3.59
N ILE A 18 -9.88 -2.79 2.75
CA ILE A 18 -9.81 -4.19 3.17
C ILE A 18 -8.38 -4.53 3.64
N PHE A 19 -7.37 -4.06 2.91
CA PHE A 19 -5.97 -4.21 3.30
C PHE A 19 -5.70 -3.55 4.66
N TRP A 20 -6.04 -2.27 4.83
CA TRP A 20 -5.79 -1.55 6.08
C TRP A 20 -6.51 -2.14 7.28
N GLN A 21 -7.77 -2.55 7.10
CA GLN A 21 -8.53 -3.25 8.13
C GLN A 21 -7.86 -4.57 8.54
N THR A 22 -7.39 -5.34 7.56
CA THR A 22 -6.70 -6.62 7.81
C THR A 22 -5.35 -6.37 8.49
N PHE A 23 -4.56 -5.43 7.98
CA PHE A 23 -3.24 -5.08 8.49
C PHE A 23 -3.29 -4.63 9.95
N MET A 24 -4.15 -3.65 10.26
CA MET A 24 -4.31 -3.18 11.64
C MET A 24 -4.92 -4.27 12.53
N GLY A 25 -5.90 -5.03 12.04
CA GLY A 25 -6.49 -6.14 12.80
C GLY A 25 -5.48 -7.21 13.23
N GLN A 26 -4.42 -7.44 12.45
CA GLN A 26 -3.36 -8.40 12.80
C GLN A 26 -2.26 -7.83 13.68
N LEU A 27 -1.83 -6.59 13.43
CA LEU A 27 -0.62 -6.04 14.04
C LEU A 27 -0.89 -5.02 15.14
N CYS A 28 -2.03 -4.32 15.08
CA CYS A 28 -2.44 -3.25 15.99
C CYS A 28 -3.96 -3.33 16.25
N PRO A 29 -4.49 -4.45 16.79
CA PRO A 29 -5.94 -4.72 16.87
C PRO A 29 -6.71 -3.70 17.72
N GLU A 30 -6.03 -2.89 18.53
CA GLU A 30 -6.65 -1.81 19.29
C GLU A 30 -6.93 -0.54 18.48
N ILE A 31 -6.49 -0.48 17.21
CA ILE A 31 -6.69 0.65 16.31
C ILE A 31 -7.90 0.42 15.42
N GLU A 32 -8.88 1.33 15.51
CA GLU A 32 -10.09 1.29 14.69
C GLU A 32 -9.84 1.97 13.33
N VAL A 33 -10.03 1.23 12.23
CA VAL A 33 -9.86 1.76 10.87
C VAL A 33 -11.16 2.41 10.38
N GLU A 34 -11.09 3.68 9.97
CA GLU A 34 -12.23 4.45 9.45
C GLU A 34 -11.96 5.03 8.07
N SER A 35 -12.86 4.72 7.13
CA SER A 35 -12.90 5.32 5.80
C SER A 35 -13.42 6.76 5.84
N LYS A 36 -12.71 7.66 5.16
CA LYS A 36 -13.15 9.03 4.84
C LYS A 36 -13.46 9.22 3.35
N LYS A 37 -13.51 8.14 2.56
CA LYS A 37 -14.01 8.05 1.16
C LYS A 37 -13.15 8.68 0.06
N ASN A 38 -12.42 9.76 0.35
CA ASN A 38 -11.40 10.37 -0.50
C ASN A 38 -10.54 11.38 0.29
N ASN A 39 -9.46 11.85 -0.34
CA ASN A 39 -8.53 12.83 0.24
C ASN A 39 -9.22 14.13 0.68
N SER A 40 -10.11 14.70 -0.13
CA SER A 40 -10.79 15.95 0.22
C SER A 40 -11.65 15.83 1.48
N GLU A 41 -12.39 14.72 1.63
CA GLU A 41 -13.21 14.44 2.81
C GLU A 41 -12.36 14.09 4.03
N LEU A 42 -11.21 13.42 3.85
CA LEU A 42 -10.24 13.18 4.91
C LEU A 42 -9.66 14.50 5.46
N VAL A 43 -9.25 15.42 4.58
CA VAL A 43 -8.78 16.77 4.94
C VAL A 43 -9.87 17.55 5.69
N LYS A 44 -11.12 17.48 5.22
CA LYS A 44 -12.26 18.12 5.90
C LYS A 44 -12.48 17.53 7.29
N ALA A 45 -12.37 16.22 7.46
CA ALA A 45 -12.52 15.55 8.74
C ALA A 45 -11.44 16.01 9.74
N VAL A 46 -10.18 16.11 9.31
CA VAL A 46 -9.08 16.60 10.18
C VAL A 46 -9.26 18.09 10.51
N LYS A 47 -9.77 18.89 9.57
CA LYS A 47 -10.09 20.30 9.82
C LYS A 47 -11.18 20.46 10.88
N SER A 48 -12.25 19.65 10.81
CA SER A 48 -13.41 19.74 11.70
C SER A 48 -13.26 18.94 12.99
N LEU A 49 -12.19 18.18 13.15
CA LEU A 49 -11.91 17.38 14.35
C LEU A 49 -11.77 18.29 15.58
N LYS A 50 -12.71 18.11 16.53
CA LYS A 50 -12.72 18.78 17.84
C LYS A 50 -12.30 17.88 18.98
N ASP A 51 -12.32 16.56 18.76
CA ASP A 51 -11.91 15.62 19.79
C ASP A 51 -10.42 15.80 20.10
N THR A 52 -10.11 15.83 21.39
CA THR A 52 -8.75 15.96 21.92
C THR A 52 -8.36 14.79 22.82
N GLU A 53 -9.30 13.87 23.09
CA GLU A 53 -9.09 12.74 23.99
C GLU A 53 -8.52 11.52 23.24
N ASN A 54 -8.96 11.26 22.01
CA ASN A 54 -8.52 10.11 21.22
C ASN A 54 -7.35 10.47 20.31
N ARG A 55 -6.60 9.45 19.89
CA ARG A 55 -5.48 9.57 18.98
C ARG A 55 -5.89 9.23 17.55
N TYR A 56 -5.54 10.08 16.60
CA TYR A 56 -5.87 9.94 15.19
C TYR A 56 -4.60 9.81 14.36
N ILE A 57 -4.44 8.66 13.70
CA ILE A 57 -3.38 8.37 12.75
C ILE A 57 -3.98 8.57 11.36
N ILE A 58 -3.44 9.52 10.60
CA ILE A 58 -3.94 9.85 9.27
C ILE A 58 -2.97 9.28 8.25
N VAL A 59 -3.41 8.26 7.52
CA VAL A 59 -2.71 7.81 6.30
C VAL A 59 -3.27 8.66 5.16
N PHE A 60 -2.36 9.21 4.36
CA PHE A 60 -2.73 10.08 3.25
C PHE A 60 -1.86 9.77 2.04
N ASP A 61 -2.50 9.55 0.90
CA ASP A 61 -1.82 9.33 -0.38
C ASP A 61 -1.05 10.59 -0.80
N ASN A 62 0.27 10.48 -0.88
CA ASN A 62 1.18 11.52 -1.32
C ASN A 62 1.67 11.27 -2.75
N SER A 63 0.73 11.25 -3.69
CA SER A 63 1.01 11.29 -5.13
C SER A 63 1.64 12.64 -5.48
N PHE A 64 2.95 12.78 -5.26
CA PHE A 64 3.67 14.05 -5.23
C PHE A 64 3.70 14.78 -6.58
N ASP A 65 3.51 14.05 -7.68
CA ASP A 65 3.42 14.60 -9.03
C ASP A 65 1.96 14.86 -9.46
N ASN A 66 1.01 14.75 -8.54
CA ASN A 66 -0.37 15.20 -8.68
C ASN A 66 -0.59 16.51 -7.90
N LEU A 67 -0.77 17.61 -8.63
CA LEU A 67 -0.93 18.96 -8.05
C LEU A 67 -2.11 19.07 -7.07
N GLN A 68 -3.24 18.42 -7.36
CA GLN A 68 -4.40 18.47 -6.47
C GLN A 68 -4.08 17.80 -5.13
N VAL A 69 -3.48 16.61 -5.18
CA VAL A 69 -3.08 15.84 -3.99
C VAL A 69 -2.03 16.60 -3.18
N ALA A 70 -1.04 17.20 -3.84
CA ALA A 70 -0.03 18.02 -3.17
C ALA A 70 -0.64 19.24 -2.44
N MET A 71 -1.66 19.89 -3.03
CA MET A 71 -2.38 20.98 -2.38
C MET A 71 -3.20 20.49 -1.17
N GLU A 72 -3.87 19.35 -1.30
CA GLU A 72 -4.61 18.73 -0.19
C GLU A 72 -3.69 18.31 0.96
N GLN A 73 -2.52 17.75 0.66
CA GLN A 73 -1.51 17.41 1.66
C GLN A 73 -1.02 18.65 2.41
N LYS A 74 -0.77 19.76 1.71
CA LYS A 74 -0.37 21.03 2.35
C LYS A 74 -1.45 21.54 3.31
N LEU A 75 -2.72 21.44 2.93
CA LEU A 75 -3.84 21.79 3.80
C LEU A 75 -3.95 20.85 4.99
N LEU A 76 -3.79 19.54 4.78
CA LEU A 76 -3.80 18.54 5.84
C LEU A 76 -2.75 18.85 6.91
N ARG A 77 -1.50 19.08 6.49
CA ARG A 77 -0.39 19.44 7.40
C ARG A 77 -0.71 20.68 8.22
N LYS A 78 -1.28 21.71 7.58
CA LYS A 78 -1.72 22.94 8.28
C LYS A 78 -2.81 22.66 9.32
N TYR A 79 -3.77 21.79 9.03
CA TYR A 79 -4.85 21.49 9.99
C TYR A 79 -4.41 20.55 11.11
N ALA A 80 -3.42 19.70 10.84
CA ALA A 80 -2.84 18.78 11.81
C ALA A 80 -1.81 19.45 12.73
N SER A 81 -1.09 20.49 12.27
CA SER A 81 -0.03 21.14 13.06
C SER A 81 -0.50 21.70 14.40
N ASP A 82 -1.77 22.09 14.47
CA ASP A 82 -2.37 22.69 15.67
C ASP A 82 -3.00 21.62 16.60
N LYS A 83 -2.83 20.32 16.29
CA LYS A 83 -3.48 19.21 17.01
C LYS A 83 -2.44 18.20 17.52
N SER A 84 -2.24 18.13 18.83
CA SER A 84 -1.30 17.20 19.46
C SER A 84 -1.73 15.73 19.37
N ASN A 85 -3.01 15.47 19.13
CA ASN A 85 -3.59 14.12 19.04
C ASN A 85 -3.75 13.60 17.60
N VAL A 86 -3.27 14.35 16.60
CA VAL A 86 -3.27 13.95 15.18
C VAL A 86 -1.83 13.73 14.73
N VAL A 87 -1.56 12.56 14.17
CA VAL A 87 -0.26 12.22 13.55
C VAL A 87 -0.46 11.82 12.10
N LEU A 88 0.48 12.20 11.24
CA LEU A 88 0.43 11.92 9.81
C LEU A 88 1.39 10.79 9.46
N VAL A 89 0.94 9.88 8.61
CA VAL A 89 1.72 8.80 8.00
C VAL A 89 1.81 9.12 6.51
N ASP A 90 3.00 9.51 6.07
CA ASP A 90 3.23 9.89 4.67
C ASP A 90 3.57 8.65 3.86
N ILE A 91 2.64 8.24 2.99
CA ILE A 91 2.83 7.14 2.03
C ILE A 91 2.59 7.69 0.62
N ILE A 92 3.13 7.06 -0.42
CA ILE A 92 2.78 7.45 -1.80
C ILE A 92 1.34 7.09 -2.10
N CYS A 93 1.01 5.80 -1.97
CA CYS A 93 -0.35 5.26 -1.97
C CYS A 93 -0.31 3.79 -1.51
N PHE A 94 -1.49 3.19 -1.30
CA PHE A 94 -1.63 1.76 -1.01
C PHE A 94 -0.98 0.86 -2.07
N GLU A 95 -1.19 1.13 -3.36
CA GLU A 95 -0.62 0.30 -4.43
C GLU A 95 0.91 0.37 -4.44
N TYR A 96 1.47 1.55 -4.13
CA TYR A 96 2.91 1.69 -4.03
C TYR A 96 3.48 0.89 -2.84
N ILE A 97 2.78 0.83 -1.69
CA ILE A 97 3.21 0.01 -0.55
C ILE A 97 3.36 -1.46 -0.97
N LEU A 98 2.36 -2.01 -1.67
CA LEU A 98 2.45 -3.38 -2.16
C LEU A 98 3.50 -3.54 -3.26
N LEU A 99 3.67 -2.53 -4.11
CA LEU A 99 4.67 -2.54 -5.18
C LEU A 99 6.10 -2.52 -4.62
N GLU A 100 6.39 -1.68 -3.63
CA GLU A 100 7.72 -1.56 -3.03
C GLU A 100 8.08 -2.74 -2.12
N PHE A 101 7.09 -3.56 -1.73
CA PHE A 101 7.30 -4.68 -0.84
C PHE A 101 8.42 -5.59 -1.34
N LYS A 102 9.50 -5.71 -0.55
CA LYS A 102 10.74 -6.40 -0.93
C LYS A 102 10.53 -7.80 -1.52
N ASN A 103 9.61 -8.59 -0.95
CA ASN A 103 9.38 -9.98 -1.34
C ASN A 103 8.21 -10.13 -2.34
N LEU A 104 7.71 -9.05 -2.97
CA LEU A 104 6.55 -9.10 -3.86
C LEU A 104 6.70 -10.19 -4.93
N ILE A 105 7.80 -10.17 -5.69
CA ILE A 105 8.02 -11.13 -6.80
C ILE A 105 8.12 -12.57 -6.28
N GLU A 106 8.85 -12.77 -5.19
CA GLU A 106 9.02 -14.08 -4.53
C GLU A 106 7.73 -14.60 -3.90
N TRP A 107 6.74 -13.74 -3.63
CA TRP A 107 5.45 -14.17 -3.12
C TRP A 107 4.50 -14.55 -4.26
N ILE A 108 4.43 -13.71 -5.28
CA ILE A 108 3.41 -13.85 -6.34
C ILE A 108 3.77 -14.93 -7.36
N TYR A 109 5.04 -15.27 -7.53
CA TYR A 109 5.50 -16.26 -8.50
C TYR A 109 6.32 -17.37 -7.83
N ALA A 110 6.11 -18.61 -8.28
CA ALA A 110 7.06 -19.69 -8.00
C ALA A 110 8.37 -19.52 -8.79
N PRO A 111 9.47 -20.19 -8.39
CA PRO A 111 10.77 -20.06 -9.06
C PRO A 111 10.77 -20.33 -10.57
N ASP A 112 9.93 -21.26 -11.04
CA ASP A 112 9.82 -21.66 -12.44
C ASP A 112 8.53 -21.16 -13.12
N ASP A 113 7.88 -20.15 -12.54
CA ASP A 113 6.62 -19.59 -13.06
C ASP A 113 6.84 -18.87 -14.40
N GLU A 114 6.02 -19.20 -15.41
CA GLU A 114 6.09 -18.57 -16.73
C GLU A 114 5.86 -17.05 -16.70
N PHE A 115 5.19 -16.53 -15.66
CA PHE A 115 4.97 -15.10 -15.49
C PHE A 115 6.26 -14.33 -15.24
N LEU A 116 7.32 -14.95 -14.71
CA LEU A 116 8.65 -14.33 -14.58
C LEU A 116 9.19 -13.89 -15.95
N VAL A 117 8.95 -14.69 -16.99
CA VAL A 117 9.35 -14.38 -18.37
C VAL A 117 8.34 -13.44 -19.01
N LYS A 118 7.03 -13.77 -18.94
CA LYS A 118 5.98 -13.00 -19.61
C LYS A 118 5.86 -11.57 -19.09
N ARG A 119 6.21 -11.31 -17.83
CA ARG A 119 6.07 -10.00 -17.16
C ARG A 119 7.41 -9.34 -16.86
N LYS A 120 8.50 -9.77 -17.51
CA LYS A 120 9.86 -9.23 -17.30
C LYS A 120 9.91 -7.70 -17.37
N LYS A 121 9.23 -7.09 -18.34
CA LYS A 121 9.14 -5.62 -18.45
C LYS A 121 8.52 -4.95 -17.22
N ALA A 122 7.45 -5.52 -16.66
CA ALA A 122 6.81 -4.99 -15.46
C ALA A 122 7.68 -5.18 -14.21
N ILE A 123 8.42 -6.30 -14.13
CA ILE A 123 9.40 -6.55 -13.06
C ILE A 123 10.53 -5.51 -13.11
N ASP A 124 11.08 -5.26 -14.29
CA ASP A 124 12.16 -4.27 -14.48
C ASP A 124 11.68 -2.84 -14.18
N ALA A 125 10.48 -2.49 -14.67
CA ALA A 125 9.83 -1.23 -14.38
C ALA A 125 9.64 -1.02 -12.87
N ARG A 126 9.14 -2.04 -12.16
CA ARG A 126 9.02 -2.02 -10.70
C ARG A 126 10.37 -1.74 -10.04
N GLU A 127 11.40 -2.52 -10.38
CA GLU A 127 12.72 -2.40 -9.73
C GLU A 127 13.27 -0.98 -9.88
N LYS A 128 13.18 -0.42 -11.09
CA LYS A 128 13.65 0.93 -11.37
C LYS A 128 12.82 2.01 -10.68
N LEU A 129 11.48 1.89 -10.70
CA LEU A 129 10.59 2.85 -10.06
C LEU A 129 10.84 2.90 -8.54
N VAL A 130 10.88 1.73 -7.89
CA VAL A 130 11.13 1.63 -6.45
C VAL A 130 12.50 2.20 -6.11
N LYS A 131 13.54 1.83 -6.87
CA LYS A 131 14.89 2.36 -6.67
C LYS A 131 14.97 3.88 -6.81
N SER A 132 14.34 4.45 -7.84
CA SER A 132 14.31 5.90 -8.09
C SER A 132 13.63 6.65 -6.95
N ILE A 133 12.49 6.14 -6.46
CA ILE A 133 11.76 6.77 -5.36
C ILE A 133 12.57 6.67 -4.06
N HIS A 134 13.19 5.52 -3.78
CA HIS A 134 14.04 5.34 -2.59
C HIS A 134 15.31 6.21 -2.63
N SER A 135 15.86 6.53 -3.80
CA SER A 135 16.97 7.48 -3.94
C SER A 135 16.55 8.95 -3.89
N GLY A 136 15.24 9.24 -3.87
CA GLY A 136 14.70 10.60 -3.91
C GLY A 136 14.75 11.24 -5.30
N GLU A 137 15.01 10.47 -6.34
CA GLU A 137 15.01 10.93 -7.73
C GLU A 137 13.57 11.08 -8.23
N ALA A 138 13.13 12.34 -8.34
CA ALA A 138 11.78 12.67 -8.81
C ALA A 138 11.58 12.41 -10.32
N ASN A 139 12.66 12.30 -11.10
CA ASN A 139 12.59 12.14 -12.55
C ASN A 139 12.57 10.66 -12.98
N TYR A 140 11.66 9.87 -12.39
CA TYR A 140 11.53 8.46 -12.75
C TYR A 140 10.92 8.25 -14.14
N LYS A 141 10.26 9.26 -14.71
CA LYS A 141 9.53 9.16 -15.98
C LYS A 141 10.46 9.00 -17.19
N ASP A 142 11.68 9.52 -17.11
CA ASP A 142 12.71 9.36 -18.14
C ASP A 142 13.47 8.02 -18.05
N ILE A 143 13.18 7.17 -17.05
CA ILE A 143 13.88 5.90 -16.91
C ILE A 143 13.48 4.96 -18.04
N ARG A 144 14.49 4.50 -18.79
CA ARG A 144 14.34 3.62 -19.96
C ARG A 144 13.39 2.46 -19.71
N GLU A 145 13.54 1.71 -18.62
CA GLU A 145 12.72 0.54 -18.32
C GLU A 145 11.23 0.90 -18.09
N LEU A 146 10.95 2.10 -17.58
CA LEU A 146 9.57 2.58 -17.40
C LEU A 146 8.96 3.02 -18.74
N VAL A 147 9.74 3.68 -19.60
CA VAL A 147 9.33 4.04 -20.97
C VAL A 147 9.10 2.78 -21.82
N GLU A 148 9.98 1.78 -21.73
CA GLU A 148 9.86 0.50 -22.45
C GLU A 148 8.68 -0.36 -21.98
N TYR A 149 8.27 -0.20 -20.71
CA TYR A 149 7.06 -0.80 -20.16
C TYR A 149 5.79 -0.05 -20.61
N ASN A 150 5.83 1.29 -20.62
CA ASN A 150 4.71 2.13 -21.01
C ASN A 150 5.20 3.44 -21.66
N GLU A 151 5.09 3.52 -22.98
CA GLU A 151 5.50 4.70 -23.77
C GLU A 151 4.75 5.99 -23.37
N ASN A 152 3.61 5.86 -22.69
CA ASN A 152 2.80 6.98 -22.20
C ASN A 152 3.03 7.26 -20.71
N VAL A 153 4.19 6.92 -20.15
CA VAL A 153 4.51 7.08 -18.71
C VAL A 153 4.22 8.50 -18.19
N ASP A 154 4.44 9.53 -19.02
CA ASP A 154 4.20 10.93 -18.66
C ASP A 154 2.74 11.28 -18.36
N ASN A 155 1.79 10.51 -18.91
CA ASN A 155 0.36 10.71 -18.70
C ASN A 155 -0.13 10.15 -17.35
N TYR A 156 0.75 9.49 -16.59
CA TYR A 156 0.42 8.86 -15.33
C TYR A 156 1.17 9.51 -14.18
N ASN A 157 0.46 9.76 -13.09
CA ASN A 157 1.09 10.09 -11.81
C ASN A 157 1.68 8.83 -11.15
N VAL A 158 2.46 9.00 -10.09
CA VAL A 158 3.13 7.87 -9.42
C VAL A 158 2.15 6.82 -8.89
N GLU A 159 1.00 7.24 -8.38
CA GLU A 159 -0.07 6.34 -7.88
C GLU A 159 -0.63 5.49 -9.03
N GLN A 160 -1.01 6.11 -10.14
CA GLN A 160 -1.57 5.42 -11.30
C GLN A 160 -0.57 4.46 -11.95
N LEU A 161 0.69 4.88 -12.06
CA LEU A 161 1.76 4.04 -12.58
C LEU A 161 2.02 2.84 -11.65
N SER A 162 2.04 3.08 -10.33
CA SER A 162 2.20 2.03 -9.34
C SER A 162 1.07 1.01 -9.39
N ALA A 163 -0.18 1.49 -9.44
CA ALA A 163 -1.37 0.65 -9.57
C ALA A 163 -1.35 -0.19 -10.85
N ARG A 164 -0.89 0.39 -11.97
CA ARG A 164 -0.79 -0.31 -13.25
C ARG A 164 0.26 -1.41 -13.22
N ILE A 165 1.47 -1.12 -12.74
CA ILE A 165 2.55 -2.11 -12.63
C ILE A 165 2.14 -3.21 -11.65
N LEU A 166 1.57 -2.85 -10.50
CA LEU A 166 1.09 -3.82 -9.51
C LEU A 166 0.01 -4.73 -10.09
N PHE A 167 -0.97 -4.18 -10.79
CA PHE A 167 -2.01 -4.98 -11.46
C PHE A 167 -1.38 -5.91 -12.51
N ASP A 168 -0.46 -5.44 -13.35
CA ASP A 168 0.19 -6.28 -14.34
C ASP A 168 1.03 -7.40 -13.71
N LEU A 169 1.69 -7.13 -12.57
CA LEU A 169 2.41 -8.15 -11.81
C LEU A 169 1.48 -9.14 -11.12
N THR A 170 0.32 -8.72 -10.64
CA THR A 170 -0.51 -9.55 -9.77
C THR A 170 -1.71 -10.19 -10.48
N ARG A 171 -2.12 -9.70 -11.65
CA ARG A 171 -3.27 -10.22 -12.40
C ARG A 171 -3.17 -11.71 -12.66
N ASN A 172 -4.28 -12.43 -12.66
CA ASN A 172 -4.32 -13.89 -12.83
C ASN A 172 -3.50 -14.67 -11.78
N THR A 173 -3.31 -14.10 -10.58
CA THR A 173 -2.73 -14.81 -9.42
C THR A 173 -3.66 -14.63 -8.22
N GLY A 174 -3.48 -15.45 -7.17
CA GLY A 174 -4.19 -15.24 -5.91
C GLY A 174 -3.86 -13.91 -5.20
N PHE A 175 -2.86 -13.17 -5.71
CA PHE A 175 -2.44 -11.86 -5.23
C PHE A 175 -2.97 -10.70 -6.09
N GLU A 176 -3.87 -10.91 -7.04
CA GLU A 176 -4.38 -9.84 -7.91
C GLU A 176 -4.87 -8.62 -7.12
N VAL A 177 -4.35 -7.43 -7.44
CA VAL A 177 -4.79 -6.16 -6.86
C VAL A 177 -5.38 -5.28 -7.95
N SER A 178 -6.61 -4.86 -7.75
CA SER A 178 -7.31 -3.89 -8.59
C SER A 178 -7.96 -2.81 -7.72
N LYS A 179 -8.60 -1.82 -8.35
CA LYS A 179 -9.33 -0.76 -7.63
C LYS A 179 -10.44 -1.29 -6.71
N SER A 180 -11.02 -2.45 -7.01
CA SER A 180 -12.17 -3.00 -6.29
C SER A 180 -11.88 -4.28 -5.53
N SER A 181 -10.73 -4.91 -5.74
CA SER A 181 -10.42 -6.21 -5.17
C SER A 181 -8.96 -6.30 -4.73
N VAL A 182 -8.75 -6.94 -3.60
CA VAL A 182 -7.44 -7.36 -3.11
C VAL A 182 -7.46 -8.88 -2.99
N GLY A 183 -6.56 -9.55 -3.69
CA GLY A 183 -6.53 -11.02 -3.78
C GLY A 183 -6.43 -11.68 -2.41
N GLU A 184 -7.08 -12.85 -2.27
CA GLU A 184 -7.17 -13.55 -0.99
C GLU A 184 -5.80 -13.93 -0.41
N CYS A 185 -4.79 -14.14 -1.27
CA CYS A 185 -3.44 -14.45 -0.81
C CYS A 185 -2.78 -13.28 -0.06
N TRP A 186 -3.27 -12.05 -0.16
CA TRP A 186 -2.85 -10.94 0.70
C TRP A 186 -3.49 -10.99 2.09
N ILE A 187 -4.77 -11.37 2.17
CA ILE A 187 -5.61 -11.12 3.35
C ILE A 187 -6.06 -12.39 4.09
N LYS A 188 -5.60 -13.57 3.67
CA LYS A 188 -5.80 -14.84 4.36
C LYS A 188 -4.46 -15.56 4.59
N SER A 189 -4.41 -16.45 5.59
CA SER A 189 -3.28 -17.38 5.74
C SER A 189 -3.11 -18.22 4.47
N CYS A 190 -1.86 -18.55 4.12
CA CYS A 190 -1.57 -19.27 2.89
C CYS A 190 -2.17 -20.68 2.87
N CYS A 191 -3.01 -20.92 1.86
CA CYS A 191 -3.24 -22.23 1.23
C CYS A 191 -3.65 -23.37 2.16
N GLU A 192 -4.64 -23.12 3.02
CA GLU A 192 -5.44 -24.18 3.68
C GLU A 192 -6.87 -24.26 3.11
N TRP A 193 -7.16 -23.62 1.97
CA TRP A 193 -8.51 -23.55 1.42
C TRP A 193 -8.83 -24.72 0.46
N GLU A 194 -10.01 -25.31 0.63
CA GLU A 194 -10.45 -26.55 -0.04
C GLU A 194 -10.55 -26.44 -1.58
N GLY A 195 -10.56 -25.22 -2.14
CA GLY A 195 -10.75 -24.95 -3.58
C GLY A 195 -9.47 -24.80 -4.41
N LYS A 196 -8.28 -25.02 -3.84
CA LYS A 196 -7.01 -24.84 -4.57
C LYS A 196 -6.89 -25.81 -5.75
N MET A 197 -6.66 -25.28 -6.96
CA MET A 197 -6.33 -26.07 -8.14
C MET A 197 -4.83 -26.41 -8.19
N PRO A 198 -4.43 -27.51 -8.85
CA PRO A 198 -3.02 -27.92 -8.96
C PRO A 198 -2.10 -26.86 -9.59
N ASP A 199 -2.64 -25.96 -10.40
CA ASP A 199 -1.95 -24.88 -11.11
C ASP A 199 -2.00 -23.53 -10.37
N ASP A 200 -2.65 -23.44 -9.20
CA ASP A 200 -2.64 -22.26 -8.32
C ASP A 200 -1.30 -22.18 -7.56
N ILE A 201 -0.19 -22.07 -8.28
CA ILE A 201 1.15 -22.04 -7.72
C ILE A 201 1.53 -20.60 -7.39
N CYS A 202 2.13 -20.39 -6.22
CA CYS A 202 2.75 -19.12 -5.85
C CYS A 202 4.03 -19.37 -5.04
N GLY A 203 4.88 -18.36 -4.88
CA GLY A 203 6.15 -18.54 -4.18
C GLY A 203 6.03 -18.72 -2.66
N LEU A 204 4.83 -18.54 -2.10
CA LEU A 204 4.53 -18.90 -0.71
C LEU A 204 4.12 -20.38 -0.50
N ASP A 205 4.16 -21.21 -1.55
CA ASP A 205 3.67 -22.58 -1.45
C ASP A 205 4.47 -23.46 -0.48
N ALA A 206 5.77 -23.20 -0.34
CA ALA A 206 6.62 -23.95 0.60
C ALA A 206 6.51 -23.43 2.04
N SER A 207 6.39 -22.11 2.21
CA SER A 207 6.46 -21.45 3.52
C SER A 207 5.12 -21.38 4.24
N ARG A 208 3.99 -21.40 3.50
CA ARG A 208 2.62 -21.40 4.05
C ARG A 208 2.41 -20.35 5.16
N LEU A 209 2.81 -19.11 4.88
CA LEU A 209 2.77 -18.02 5.88
C LEU A 209 1.37 -17.81 6.47
N SER A 210 1.30 -17.64 7.79
CA SER A 210 0.10 -17.18 8.46
C SER A 210 -0.25 -15.75 8.04
N LEU A 211 -1.53 -15.36 8.16
CA LEU A 211 -1.95 -13.99 7.88
C LEU A 211 -1.16 -12.96 8.71
N LYS A 212 -0.89 -13.27 9.98
CA LYS A 212 -0.09 -12.40 10.85
C LYS A 212 1.33 -12.24 10.32
N ASP A 213 2.00 -13.33 9.95
CA ASP A 213 3.36 -13.29 9.41
C ASP A 213 3.43 -12.55 8.08
N LYS A 214 2.38 -12.65 7.26
CA LYS A 214 2.28 -11.85 6.04
C LYS A 214 2.28 -10.36 6.34
N MET A 215 1.42 -9.92 7.26
CA MET A 215 1.34 -8.50 7.63
C MET A 215 2.65 -8.00 8.25
N LYS A 216 3.32 -8.82 9.08
CA LYS A 216 4.65 -8.50 9.61
C LYS A 216 5.68 -8.30 8.50
N GLN A 217 5.78 -9.25 7.58
CA GLN A 217 6.73 -9.15 6.46
C GLN A 217 6.45 -7.95 5.56
N ILE A 218 5.17 -7.63 5.29
CA ILE A 218 4.79 -6.43 4.54
C ILE A 218 5.23 -5.17 5.29
N CYS A 219 4.99 -5.10 6.60
CA CYS A 219 5.45 -3.97 7.42
C CYS A 219 6.98 -3.78 7.33
N GLU A 220 7.73 -4.84 7.60
CA GLU A 220 9.21 -4.87 7.57
C GLU A 220 9.81 -4.70 6.17
N GLY A 221 9.02 -5.01 5.14
CA GLY A 221 9.45 -5.04 3.75
C GLY A 221 9.10 -3.80 2.95
N THR A 222 8.49 -2.79 3.59
CA THR A 222 8.00 -1.56 2.96
C THR A 222 8.40 -0.34 3.77
N SER A 223 8.09 0.85 3.26
CA SER A 223 8.28 2.11 3.98
C SER A 223 7.42 2.21 5.25
N LEU A 224 6.39 1.38 5.41
CA LEU A 224 5.48 1.39 6.56
C LEU A 224 6.19 1.23 7.90
N MET A 225 7.18 0.35 8.00
CA MET A 225 7.96 0.19 9.24
C MET A 225 8.49 1.54 9.73
N LYS A 226 9.18 2.25 8.84
CA LYS A 226 9.80 3.54 9.17
C LYS A 226 8.73 4.58 9.48
N GLN A 227 7.64 4.63 8.70
CA GLN A 227 6.55 5.57 8.92
C GLN A 227 5.87 5.35 10.28
N PHE A 228 5.62 4.11 10.68
CA PHE A 228 5.03 3.77 11.97
C PHE A 228 5.98 4.02 13.14
N GLN A 229 7.27 3.71 12.99
CA GLN A 229 8.28 4.07 13.98
C GLN A 229 8.37 5.59 14.19
N ASN A 230 8.34 6.38 13.11
CA ASN A 230 8.40 7.84 13.18
C ASN A 230 7.25 8.45 13.98
N ILE A 231 6.07 7.82 13.97
CA ILE A 231 4.92 8.28 14.75
C ILE A 231 4.83 7.59 16.13
N GLY A 232 5.80 6.74 16.50
CA GLY A 232 5.78 6.00 17.77
C GLY A 232 4.61 5.01 17.85
N LEU A 233 4.25 4.38 16.73
CA LEU A 233 3.32 3.26 16.70
C LEU A 233 4.11 1.97 16.87
N GLU A 234 3.90 1.28 17.99
CA GLU A 234 4.44 -0.05 18.23
C GLU A 234 3.61 -1.08 17.46
N VAL A 235 4.21 -1.63 16.40
CA VAL A 235 3.61 -2.70 15.61
C VAL A 235 4.01 -4.03 16.23
N ALA A 236 3.08 -4.96 16.41
CA ALA A 236 3.37 -6.29 16.96
C ALA A 236 4.12 -7.16 15.92
N LEU A 237 5.43 -6.95 15.81
CA LEU A 237 6.36 -7.69 14.95
C LEU A 237 6.69 -9.09 15.48
#